data_AF-A0A9P0INI9-F1
#
_entry.id   AF-A0A9P0INI9-F1
#
_cell.length_a   1.000
_cell.length_b   1.000
_cell.length_c   1.000
_cell.angle_alpha   90.00
_cell.angle_beta   90.00
_cell.angle_gamma   90.00
#
_symmetry.space_group_name_H-M   'P 1'
#
loop_
_entity.id
_entity.type
_entity.pdbx_description
1 polymer ?
#
loop_
_entity_poly.entity_id
_entity_poly.type
_entity_poly.pdbx_seq_one_letter_code
_entity_poly.pdbx_strand_id
1 'polypeptide(L)'
;MTDRHTLVVLFTLCTFGVPRILAASKNIPKWKKQACEAPATQNESSHYTCDDNGDMKCLPGWIGDLCDVPICKKGCDPIQGYCKRPSECRCKLGFYGEMCNKCIALPGCQHGYCNNSFECKCLEGWDGIFCSEPVCHEDCHPSKGYCDWPGECRCRLGWTGDLCKECQPLPGCMHGTCSKPLECKCEKGWQGILCQIPVCSEGCHRDRGYCRKPNECRCKVGWWGKNCTQCFAYPGCVHGTCNRPWECNCKPGWGGMLCDQGGYLCLNINDN
;
A
#
# COMPACT_ATOMS: atom_id res chain seq x y z
N MET A 1 -26.23 5.81 113.16
CA MET A 1 -26.83 5.98 111.82
C MET A 1 -27.21 7.47 111.68
N THR A 2 -26.33 8.47 111.85
CA THR A 2 -25.06 8.84 111.18
C THR A 2 -25.18 8.82 109.65
N ASP A 3 -24.96 9.87 108.86
CA ASP A 3 -24.78 11.32 109.07
C ASP A 3 -24.92 12.00 107.68
N ARG A 4 -25.24 13.28 107.65
CA ARG A 4 -25.28 14.13 106.44
C ARG A 4 -23.89 14.29 105.83
N HIS A 5 -23.78 14.27 104.51
CA HIS A 5 -22.71 15.00 103.81
C HIS A 5 -23.20 15.67 102.53
N THR A 6 -23.38 16.99 102.63
CA THR A 6 -23.44 17.95 101.53
C THR A 6 -22.02 18.09 100.96
N LEU A 7 -21.80 17.72 99.70
CA LEU A 7 -20.52 17.97 99.02
C LEU A 7 -20.64 19.21 98.13
N VAL A 8 -20.02 20.30 98.58
CA VAL A 8 -19.84 21.56 97.84
C VAL A 8 -18.77 21.34 96.77
N VAL A 9 -19.15 21.38 95.49
CA VAL A 9 -18.21 21.36 94.37
C VAL A 9 -17.77 22.80 94.09
N LEU A 10 -16.55 23.13 94.50
CA LEU A 10 -15.86 24.40 94.23
C LEU A 10 -15.56 24.53 92.73
N PHE A 11 -16.08 25.59 92.11
CA PHE A 11 -15.66 26.05 90.78
C PHE A 11 -14.26 26.70 90.89
N THR A 12 -13.21 25.95 90.51
CA THR A 12 -11.89 26.53 90.22
C THR A 12 -11.82 26.89 88.74
N LEU A 13 -11.88 28.19 88.43
CA LEU A 13 -11.61 28.75 87.12
C LEU A 13 -10.13 28.57 86.74
N CYS A 14 -9.81 27.47 86.05
CA CYS A 14 -8.54 27.37 85.32
C CYS A 14 -8.66 28.17 84.01
N THR A 15 -8.21 29.42 84.02
CA THR A 15 -7.94 30.17 82.78
C THR A 15 -6.75 29.52 82.08
N PHE A 16 -7.01 28.70 81.06
CA PHE A 16 -5.98 28.24 80.14
C PHE A 16 -5.44 29.45 79.36
N GLY A 17 -4.24 29.91 79.74
CA GLY A 17 -3.49 30.88 78.96
C GLY A 17 -3.15 30.29 77.59
N VAL A 18 -3.54 31.00 76.52
CA VAL A 18 -3.14 30.67 75.15
C VAL A 18 -1.60 30.75 75.07
N PRO A 19 -0.90 29.67 74.69
CA PRO A 19 0.54 29.75 74.51
C PRO A 19 0.83 30.65 73.31
N ARG A 20 1.66 31.68 73.50
CA ARG A 20 2.23 32.46 72.40
C ARG A 20 3.04 31.51 71.51
N ILE A 21 2.60 31.35 70.26
CA ILE A 21 3.39 30.70 69.21
C ILE A 21 4.61 31.61 68.96
N LEU A 22 5.76 31.24 69.51
CA LEU A 22 7.05 31.83 69.14
C LEU A 22 7.30 31.48 67.66
N ALA A 23 7.52 32.50 66.84
CA ALA A 23 7.93 32.33 65.45
C ALA A 23 9.19 31.44 65.41
N ALA A 24 9.12 30.35 64.64
CA ALA A 24 10.26 29.48 64.42
C ALA A 24 11.41 30.30 63.81
N SER A 25 12.58 30.32 64.45
CA SER A 25 13.77 30.89 63.83
C SER A 25 14.12 30.04 62.61
N LYS A 26 14.03 30.62 61.41
CA LYS A 26 14.54 29.99 60.20
C LYS A 26 16.07 29.89 60.38
N ASN A 27 16.57 28.69 60.64
CA ASN A 27 18.00 28.39 60.60
C ASN A 27 18.48 28.51 59.15
N ILE A 28 18.96 29.70 58.79
CA ILE A 28 19.57 29.97 57.49
C ILE A 28 20.95 29.29 57.45
N PRO A 29 21.24 28.40 56.49
CA PRO A 29 22.52 27.74 56.35
C PRO A 29 23.68 28.75 56.27
N LYS A 30 24.81 28.44 56.93
CA LYS A 30 25.97 29.36 57.03
C LYS A 30 26.45 29.89 55.68
N TRP A 31 26.43 29.06 54.62
CA TRP A 31 26.84 29.46 53.27
C TRP A 31 25.94 30.52 52.63
N LYS A 32 24.65 30.57 53.00
CA LYS A 32 23.68 31.54 52.46
C LYS A 32 23.89 32.93 53.04
N LYS A 33 24.39 33.00 54.28
CA LYS A 33 24.82 34.24 54.93
C LYS A 33 26.13 34.76 54.32
N GLN A 34 27.04 33.85 53.98
CA GLN A 34 28.35 34.17 53.41
C GLN A 34 28.29 34.89 52.04
N ALA A 35 27.20 34.74 51.28
CA ALA A 35 26.98 35.42 50.01
C ALA A 35 26.63 36.92 50.15
N CYS A 36 26.04 37.31 51.28
CA CYS A 36 25.67 38.69 51.61
C CYS A 36 26.54 39.28 52.75
N GLU A 37 27.54 38.54 53.23
CA GLU A 37 28.52 38.99 54.22
C GLU A 37 29.61 39.83 53.54
N ALA A 38 29.93 40.99 54.11
CA ALA A 38 30.91 41.92 53.56
C ALA A 38 32.36 41.40 53.69
N PRO A 39 33.22 41.56 52.67
CA PRO A 39 32.97 42.23 51.41
C PRO A 39 32.30 41.27 50.41
N ALA A 40 31.01 41.47 50.15
CA ALA A 40 30.27 40.68 49.17
C ALA A 40 30.78 41.08 47.78
N THR A 41 31.62 40.25 47.18
CA THR A 41 32.02 40.38 45.78
C THR A 41 30.84 39.98 44.91
N GLN A 42 29.91 40.91 44.71
CA GLN A 42 28.83 40.77 43.73
C GLN A 42 29.46 40.73 42.34
N ASN A 43 29.58 39.54 41.75
CA ASN A 43 29.95 39.42 40.34
C ASN A 43 28.84 40.02 39.46
N GLU A 44 29.20 40.59 38.31
CA GLU A 44 28.22 41.17 37.35
C GLU A 44 27.17 40.17 36.84
N SER A 45 27.43 38.87 37.02
CA SER A 45 26.54 37.76 36.67
C SER A 45 25.61 37.31 37.81
N SER A 46 25.64 37.98 38.97
CA SER A 46 24.77 37.64 40.09
C SER A 46 23.33 38.08 39.81
N HIS A 47 22.36 37.22 40.13
CA HIS A 47 20.93 37.48 39.90
C HIS A 47 20.13 37.66 41.19
N TYR A 48 20.76 38.23 42.23
CA TYR A 48 20.15 38.50 43.52
C TYR A 48 20.57 39.86 44.10
N THR A 49 19.79 40.33 45.07
CA THR A 49 20.05 41.50 45.90
C THR A 49 20.04 41.06 47.37
N CYS A 50 20.84 41.68 48.23
CA CYS A 50 20.81 41.42 49.67
C CYS A 50 19.91 42.46 50.35
N ASP A 51 19.04 42.02 51.26
CA ASP A 51 18.25 42.94 52.08
C ASP A 51 19.03 43.44 53.31
N ASP A 52 18.44 44.35 54.09
CA ASP A 52 19.06 44.96 55.27
C ASP A 52 19.37 43.93 56.39
N ASN A 53 18.77 42.74 56.34
CA ASN A 53 19.02 41.64 57.28
C ASN A 53 20.12 40.69 56.78
N GLY A 54 20.68 40.95 55.59
CA GLY A 54 21.67 40.09 54.95
C GLY A 54 21.06 38.86 54.26
N ASP A 55 19.75 38.85 54.01
CA ASP A 55 19.08 37.77 53.30
C ASP A 55 19.08 38.01 51.78
N MET A 56 19.30 36.91 51.04
CA MET A 56 19.26 36.90 49.58
C MET A 56 17.83 37.02 49.04
N LYS A 57 17.61 37.99 48.14
CA LYS A 57 16.38 38.18 47.36
C LYS A 57 16.65 38.13 45.85
N CYS A 58 16.05 37.15 45.15
CA CYS A 58 16.24 36.97 43.72
C CYS A 58 15.70 38.14 42.89
N LEU A 59 16.37 38.45 41.78
CA LEU A 59 15.87 39.36 40.76
C LEU A 59 14.62 38.77 40.07
N PRO A 60 13.74 39.61 39.49
CA PRO A 60 12.57 39.13 38.77
C PRO A 60 12.94 38.11 37.69
N GLY A 61 12.27 36.96 37.70
CA GLY A 61 12.55 35.88 36.75
C GLY A 61 13.62 34.88 37.19
N TRP A 62 14.11 34.95 38.43
CA TRP A 62 15.06 33.99 39.01
C TRP A 62 14.52 33.37 40.31
N ILE A 63 14.86 32.10 40.53
CA ILE A 63 14.48 31.29 41.70
C ILE A 63 15.64 30.40 42.14
N GLY A 64 15.43 29.62 43.19
CA GLY A 64 16.44 28.75 43.79
C GLY A 64 17.09 29.43 45.00
N ASP A 65 17.77 28.64 45.82
CA ASP A 65 18.41 29.15 47.03
C ASP A 65 19.61 30.06 46.77
N LEU A 66 20.14 30.05 45.55
CA LEU A 66 21.22 30.90 45.05
C LEU A 66 20.76 31.86 43.94
N CYS A 67 19.45 31.90 43.63
CA CYS A 67 18.88 32.70 42.54
C CYS A 67 19.53 32.44 41.17
N ASP A 68 20.01 31.23 40.94
CA ASP A 68 20.75 30.78 39.75
C ASP A 68 19.86 29.99 38.77
N VAL A 69 18.62 29.69 39.16
CA VAL A 69 17.66 28.98 38.31
C VAL A 69 16.69 29.99 37.67
N PRO A 70 16.69 30.17 36.35
CA PRO A 70 15.76 31.06 35.68
C PRO A 70 14.33 30.50 35.69
N ILE A 71 13.35 31.37 35.86
CA ILE A 71 11.93 31.03 35.70
C ILE A 71 11.63 30.99 34.20
N CYS A 72 11.33 29.79 33.70
CA CYS A 72 10.99 29.60 32.30
C CYS A 72 9.66 30.28 31.93
N LYS A 73 9.41 30.45 30.62
CA LYS A 73 8.14 30.96 30.09
C LYS A 73 6.96 30.24 30.76
N LYS A 74 5.96 30.99 31.20
CA LYS A 74 4.77 30.41 31.86
C LYS A 74 4.09 29.40 30.94
N GLY A 75 3.96 28.15 31.40
CA GLY A 75 3.36 27.03 30.66
C GLY A 75 4.36 26.21 29.85
N CYS A 76 5.66 26.53 29.89
CA CYS A 76 6.71 25.70 29.32
C CYS A 76 6.62 24.29 29.92
N ASP A 77 6.72 23.26 29.10
CA ASP A 77 6.58 21.88 29.53
C ASP A 77 7.59 21.57 30.66
N PRO A 78 7.14 21.04 31.81
CA PRO A 78 7.98 20.87 32.99
C PRO A 78 9.04 19.77 32.83
N ILE A 79 8.86 18.86 31.88
CA ILE A 79 9.75 17.71 31.67
C ILE A 79 10.57 17.91 30.39
N GLN A 80 9.95 18.43 29.34
CA GLN A 80 10.52 18.54 28.00
C GLN A 80 11.05 19.94 27.67
N GLY A 81 10.66 20.94 28.43
CA GLY A 81 11.18 22.30 28.36
C GLY A 81 12.33 22.56 29.33
N TYR A 82 13.19 23.50 28.98
CA TYR A 82 14.17 24.11 29.88
C TYR A 82 14.45 25.55 29.44
N CYS A 83 15.06 26.36 30.29
CA CYS A 83 15.42 27.73 29.94
C CYS A 83 16.81 28.08 30.47
N LYS A 84 17.53 28.90 29.69
CA LYS A 84 18.82 29.48 30.13
C LYS A 84 18.65 30.93 30.56
N ARG A 85 17.58 31.59 30.10
CA ARG A 85 17.20 32.95 30.48
C ARG A 85 15.75 32.98 30.96
N PRO A 86 15.39 33.92 31.84
CA PRO A 86 14.00 34.09 32.26
C PRO A 86 13.06 34.27 31.07
N SER A 87 11.85 33.73 31.16
CA SER A 87 10.80 33.79 30.12
C SER A 87 11.14 33.13 28.78
N GLU A 88 12.25 32.40 28.67
CA GLU A 88 12.56 31.53 27.53
C GLU A 88 11.93 30.14 27.74
N CYS A 89 11.66 29.41 26.66
CA CYS A 89 11.36 27.98 26.70
C CYS A 89 12.08 27.30 25.53
N ARG A 90 13.07 26.47 25.85
CA ARG A 90 13.85 25.68 24.90
C ARG A 90 13.45 24.22 25.04
N CYS A 91 13.32 23.53 23.92
CA CYS A 91 12.86 22.17 23.92
C CYS A 91 14.04 21.19 23.98
N LYS A 92 13.85 20.11 24.73
CA LYS A 92 14.70 18.93 24.66
C LYS A 92 14.55 18.26 23.29
N LEU A 93 15.56 17.48 22.93
CA LEU A 93 15.56 16.73 21.67
C LEU A 93 14.30 15.85 21.57
N GLY A 94 13.64 15.89 20.43
CA GLY A 94 12.39 15.15 20.19
C GLY A 94 11.12 15.93 20.56
N PHE A 95 11.22 17.19 20.99
CA PHE A 95 10.06 18.04 21.26
C PHE A 95 10.20 19.40 20.56
N TYR A 96 9.07 20.01 20.22
CA TYR A 96 9.00 21.29 19.54
C TYR A 96 7.77 22.10 19.97
N GLY A 97 7.65 23.30 19.41
CA GLY A 97 6.60 24.27 19.72
C GLY A 97 7.03 25.26 20.81
N GLU A 98 6.28 26.35 20.96
CA GLU A 98 6.65 27.43 21.91
C GLU A 98 6.70 27.00 23.37
N MET A 99 5.97 25.93 23.71
CA MET A 99 5.82 25.41 25.06
C MET A 99 6.49 24.04 25.22
N CYS A 100 7.17 23.53 24.18
CA CYS A 100 7.84 22.23 24.16
C CYS A 100 6.95 21.03 24.52
N ASN A 101 5.65 21.15 24.27
CA ASN A 101 4.64 20.14 24.57
C ASN A 101 4.21 19.33 23.34
N LYS A 102 4.83 19.53 22.18
CA LYS A 102 4.58 18.75 20.96
C LYS A 102 5.76 17.82 20.70
N CYS A 103 5.50 16.52 20.56
CA CYS A 103 6.51 15.54 20.18
C CYS A 103 6.88 15.69 18.71
N ILE A 104 8.15 15.48 18.38
CA ILE A 104 8.62 15.30 17.00
C ILE A 104 8.40 13.83 16.68
N ALA A 105 7.60 13.55 15.65
CA ALA A 105 7.39 12.19 15.16
C ALA A 105 8.69 11.60 14.57
N LEU A 106 8.73 10.28 14.39
CA LEU A 106 9.86 9.62 13.75
C LEU A 106 10.18 10.30 12.40
N PRO A 107 11.44 10.66 12.09
CA PRO A 107 11.78 11.28 10.82
C PRO A 107 11.34 10.41 9.64
N GLY A 108 10.62 10.99 8.69
CA GLY A 108 10.03 10.27 7.55
C GLY A 108 8.58 9.81 7.78
N CYS A 109 8.01 10.01 8.97
CA CYS A 109 6.59 9.77 9.23
C CYS A 109 5.71 10.63 8.29
N GLN A 110 4.90 9.98 7.46
CA GLN A 110 4.04 10.66 6.49
C GLN A 110 2.61 10.80 7.03
N HIS A 111 1.87 9.70 7.08
CA HIS A 111 0.45 9.69 7.49
C HIS A 111 0.32 9.17 8.92
N GLY A 112 0.97 9.84 9.86
CA GLY A 112 1.00 9.42 11.26
C GLY A 112 1.17 10.57 12.25
N TYR A 113 1.08 10.22 13.53
CA TYR A 113 1.25 11.13 14.65
C TYR A 113 2.06 10.48 15.77
N CYS A 114 2.49 11.27 16.74
CA CYS A 114 3.27 10.79 17.88
C CYS A 114 2.53 11.06 19.20
N ASN A 115 2.72 10.18 20.19
CA ASN A 115 2.40 10.49 21.59
C ASN A 115 3.68 10.73 22.38
N ASN A 116 4.69 9.89 22.14
CA ASN A 116 6.05 10.12 22.60
C ASN A 116 6.95 10.55 21.44
N SER A 117 8.05 11.22 21.74
CA SER A 117 9.03 11.60 20.73
C SER A 117 9.55 10.39 19.96
N PHE A 118 9.77 10.57 18.66
CA PHE A 118 10.29 9.57 17.74
C PHE A 118 9.42 8.31 17.54
N GLU A 119 8.13 8.39 17.86
CA GLU A 119 7.14 7.42 17.41
C GLU A 119 6.47 7.88 16.11
N CYS A 120 5.93 6.94 15.34
CA CYS A 120 5.02 7.21 14.23
C CYS A 120 3.85 6.22 14.32
N LYS A 121 2.74 6.67 14.89
CA LYS A 121 1.48 5.92 14.96
C LYS A 121 0.66 6.27 13.74
N CYS A 122 0.33 5.26 12.94
CA CYS A 122 -0.34 5.48 11.67
C CYS A 122 -1.78 5.91 11.86
N LEU A 123 -2.22 6.79 10.95
CA LEU A 123 -3.63 7.09 10.77
C LEU A 123 -4.35 5.87 10.20
N GLU A 124 -5.67 5.84 10.36
CA GLU A 124 -6.50 4.77 9.83
C GLU A 124 -6.27 4.58 8.32
N GLY A 125 -6.09 3.33 7.91
CA GLY A 125 -5.80 2.97 6.52
C GLY A 125 -4.32 3.07 6.12
N TRP A 126 -3.40 3.41 7.02
CA TRP A 126 -1.96 3.43 6.77
C TRP A 126 -1.20 2.45 7.66
N ASP A 127 -0.12 1.89 7.14
CA ASP A 127 0.73 0.90 7.78
C ASP A 127 2.22 1.16 7.47
N GLY A 128 3.08 0.36 8.09
CA GLY A 128 4.53 0.46 8.02
C GLY A 128 5.12 1.43 9.05
N ILE A 129 6.44 1.33 9.27
CA ILE A 129 7.16 2.11 10.30
C ILE A 129 7.08 3.64 10.09
N PHE A 130 6.88 4.08 8.85
CA PHE A 130 6.77 5.49 8.47
C PHE A 130 5.34 5.88 8.04
N CYS A 131 4.37 4.97 8.18
CA CYS A 131 2.98 5.19 7.75
C CYS A 131 2.88 5.66 6.29
N SER A 132 3.67 5.00 5.44
CA SER A 132 3.79 5.27 4.00
C SER A 132 3.16 4.17 3.16
N GLU A 133 2.76 3.05 3.77
CA GLU A 133 2.13 1.93 3.07
C GLU A 133 0.61 2.02 3.25
N PRO A 134 -0.19 2.18 2.18
CA PRO A 134 -1.64 2.19 2.31
C PRO A 134 -2.19 0.78 2.54
N VAL A 135 -3.19 0.67 3.40
CA VAL A 135 -3.93 -0.57 3.63
C VAL A 135 -5.03 -0.67 2.57
N CYS A 136 -4.93 -1.66 1.69
CA CYS A 136 -5.89 -1.87 0.61
C CYS A 136 -7.26 -2.32 1.13
N HIS A 137 -8.26 -2.34 0.24
CA HIS A 137 -9.57 -2.91 0.56
C HIS A 137 -9.44 -4.31 1.18
N GLU A 138 -10.22 -4.63 2.22
CA GLU A 138 -10.08 -5.87 3.01
C GLU A 138 -10.13 -7.14 2.15
N ASP A 139 -11.05 -7.16 1.18
CA ASP A 139 -11.21 -8.28 0.24
C ASP A 139 -10.29 -8.26 -0.99
N CYS A 140 -9.40 -7.25 -1.10
CA CYS A 140 -8.46 -7.15 -2.20
C CYS A 140 -7.48 -8.32 -2.15
N HIS A 141 -7.27 -8.99 -3.28
CA HIS A 141 -6.44 -10.18 -3.26
C HIS A 141 -4.96 -9.85 -2.92
N PRO A 142 -4.35 -10.42 -1.86
CA PRO A 142 -3.08 -9.93 -1.29
C PRO A 142 -1.89 -9.89 -2.26
N SER A 143 -1.77 -10.89 -3.14
CA SER A 143 -0.68 -10.99 -4.12
C SER A 143 -1.02 -10.53 -5.53
N LYS A 144 -2.29 -10.24 -5.82
CA LYS A 144 -2.80 -9.95 -7.17
C LYS A 144 -3.34 -8.53 -7.30
N GLY A 145 -3.73 -7.93 -6.18
CA GLY A 145 -4.04 -6.52 -6.07
C GLY A 145 -2.87 -5.71 -5.50
N TYR A 146 -3.04 -4.40 -5.56
CA TYR A 146 -2.27 -3.38 -4.85
C TYR A 146 -3.16 -2.13 -4.71
N CYS A 147 -2.74 -1.15 -3.94
CA CYS A 147 -3.44 0.11 -3.80
C CYS A 147 -2.42 1.24 -3.63
N ASP A 148 -2.73 2.40 -4.21
CA ASP A 148 -1.96 3.63 -4.01
C ASP A 148 -2.57 4.49 -2.89
N TRP A 149 -3.83 4.20 -2.52
CA TRP A 149 -4.58 4.86 -1.47
C TRP A 149 -5.34 3.85 -0.61
N PRO A 150 -5.56 4.15 0.68
CA PRO A 150 -6.27 3.25 1.58
C PRO A 150 -7.67 2.90 1.06
N GLY A 151 -8.05 1.63 1.17
CA GLY A 151 -9.36 1.14 0.75
C GLY A 151 -9.55 0.97 -0.77
N GLU A 152 -8.58 1.34 -1.61
CA GLU A 152 -8.61 1.00 -3.04
C GLU A 152 -8.18 -0.46 -3.27
N CYS A 153 -8.53 -1.00 -4.44
CA CYS A 153 -7.96 -2.24 -4.97
C CYS A 153 -7.73 -2.09 -6.47
N ARG A 154 -6.47 -2.16 -6.89
CA ARG A 154 -6.02 -2.10 -8.28
C ARG A 154 -5.37 -3.42 -8.65
N CYS A 155 -5.66 -3.93 -9.83
CA CYS A 155 -5.18 -5.24 -10.23
C CYS A 155 -3.81 -5.18 -10.88
N ARG A 156 -2.97 -6.14 -10.51
CA ARG A 156 -1.71 -6.40 -11.20
C ARG A 156 -2.01 -7.00 -12.58
N LEU A 157 -1.05 -6.86 -13.49
CA LEU A 157 -1.15 -7.35 -14.85
C LEU A 157 -1.61 -8.83 -14.89
N GLY A 158 -2.64 -9.11 -15.68
CA GLY A 158 -3.21 -10.46 -15.82
C GLY A 158 -4.33 -10.79 -14.84
N TRP A 159 -4.74 -9.85 -14.00
CA TRP A 159 -5.90 -9.97 -13.10
C TRP A 159 -6.90 -8.85 -13.35
N THR A 160 -8.17 -9.12 -13.09
CA THR A 160 -9.28 -8.21 -13.33
C THR A 160 -10.38 -8.38 -12.26
N GLY A 161 -11.42 -7.56 -12.37
CA GLY A 161 -12.52 -7.45 -11.42
C GLY A 161 -12.18 -6.55 -10.23
N ASP A 162 -13.20 -6.13 -9.49
CA ASP A 162 -13.07 -5.13 -8.41
C ASP A 162 -12.13 -5.56 -7.27
N LEU A 163 -11.94 -6.88 -7.09
CA LEU A 163 -11.13 -7.48 -6.04
C LEU A 163 -9.90 -8.24 -6.58
N CYS A 164 -9.64 -8.19 -7.88
CA CYS A 164 -8.48 -8.82 -8.54
C CYS A 164 -8.39 -10.35 -8.32
N LYS A 165 -9.56 -11.00 -8.25
CA LYS A 165 -9.68 -12.46 -8.06
C LYS A 165 -9.79 -13.20 -9.39
N GLU A 166 -10.23 -12.52 -10.44
CA GLU A 166 -10.46 -13.08 -11.77
C GLU A 166 -9.23 -12.91 -12.65
N CYS A 167 -8.92 -13.91 -13.47
CA CYS A 167 -7.85 -13.78 -14.44
C CYS A 167 -8.30 -12.92 -15.61
N GLN A 168 -7.36 -12.14 -16.14
CA GLN A 168 -7.54 -11.44 -17.40
C GLN A 168 -6.91 -12.28 -18.52
N PRO A 169 -7.68 -12.65 -19.56
CA PRO A 169 -7.12 -13.32 -20.72
C PRO A 169 -6.08 -12.47 -21.43
N LEU A 170 -5.30 -13.11 -22.31
CA LEU A 170 -4.36 -12.41 -23.18
C LEU A 170 -5.10 -11.32 -23.99
N PRO A 171 -4.57 -10.08 -24.07
CA PRO A 171 -5.21 -9.04 -24.88
C PRO A 171 -5.44 -9.51 -26.33
N GLY A 172 -6.68 -9.37 -26.80
CA GLY A 172 -7.09 -9.86 -28.13
C GLY A 172 -7.57 -11.31 -28.16
N CYS A 173 -7.67 -12.00 -27.01
CA CYS A 173 -8.34 -13.29 -26.91
C CYS A 173 -9.81 -13.15 -27.32
N MET A 174 -10.23 -13.88 -28.36
CA MET A 174 -11.59 -13.76 -28.92
C MET A 174 -12.52 -14.86 -28.42
N HIS A 175 -12.17 -16.12 -28.71
CA HIS A 175 -12.98 -17.30 -28.40
C HIS A 175 -12.27 -18.19 -27.39
N GLY A 176 -11.91 -17.61 -26.25
CA GLY A 176 -11.16 -18.29 -25.22
C GLY A 176 -11.36 -17.70 -23.82
N THR A 177 -10.98 -18.49 -22.83
CA THR A 177 -11.05 -18.14 -21.40
C THR A 177 -9.66 -18.28 -20.78
N CYS A 178 -9.50 -17.93 -19.51
CA CYS A 178 -8.24 -18.10 -18.79
C CYS A 178 -8.43 -18.97 -17.54
N SER A 179 -7.39 -19.70 -17.16
CA SER A 179 -7.27 -20.31 -15.83
C SER A 179 -6.06 -19.75 -15.08
N LYS A 180 -5.05 -19.30 -15.83
CA LYS A 180 -3.90 -18.54 -15.34
C LYS A 180 -3.91 -17.13 -15.92
N PRO A 181 -3.29 -16.14 -15.26
CA PRO A 181 -3.20 -14.78 -15.78
C PRO A 181 -2.53 -14.77 -17.16
N LEU A 182 -3.03 -13.94 -18.07
CA LEU A 182 -2.50 -13.78 -19.43
C LEU A 182 -2.41 -15.10 -20.21
N GLU A 183 -3.43 -15.94 -20.06
CA GLU A 183 -3.64 -17.15 -20.87
C GLU A 183 -4.87 -16.95 -21.76
N CYS A 184 -4.89 -17.58 -22.94
CA CYS A 184 -6.08 -17.67 -23.79
C CYS A 184 -6.32 -19.14 -24.15
N LYS A 185 -7.09 -19.82 -23.31
CA LYS A 185 -7.50 -21.20 -23.49
C LYS A 185 -8.71 -21.24 -24.42
N CYS A 186 -8.49 -21.75 -25.63
CA CYS A 186 -9.52 -21.73 -26.67
C CYS A 186 -10.73 -22.60 -26.35
N GLU A 187 -11.89 -22.06 -26.71
CA GLU A 187 -13.12 -22.81 -26.78
C GLU A 187 -13.04 -23.89 -27.86
N LYS A 188 -13.90 -24.90 -27.74
CA LYS A 188 -13.94 -26.01 -28.70
C LYS A 188 -14.21 -25.48 -30.11
N GLY A 189 -13.32 -25.82 -31.05
CA GLY A 189 -13.44 -25.40 -32.45
C GLY A 189 -12.62 -24.16 -32.81
N TRP A 190 -11.87 -23.59 -31.86
CA TRP A 190 -10.93 -22.49 -32.09
C TRP A 190 -9.51 -22.89 -31.72
N GLN A 191 -8.54 -22.27 -32.39
CA GLN A 191 -7.11 -22.48 -32.18
C GLN A 191 -6.34 -21.18 -32.44
N GLY A 192 -5.01 -21.25 -32.28
CA GLY A 192 -4.13 -20.09 -32.30
C GLY A 192 -3.95 -19.48 -30.91
N ILE A 193 -2.92 -18.66 -30.76
CA ILE A 193 -2.54 -18.07 -29.46
C ILE A 193 -3.60 -17.13 -28.86
N LEU A 194 -4.48 -16.56 -29.70
CA LEU A 194 -5.59 -15.70 -29.29
C LEU A 194 -6.96 -16.31 -29.60
N CYS A 195 -7.00 -17.60 -29.95
CA CYS A 195 -8.21 -18.32 -30.33
C CYS A 195 -8.97 -17.65 -31.49
N GLN A 196 -8.21 -17.07 -32.42
CA GLN A 196 -8.71 -16.32 -33.56
C GLN A 196 -8.85 -17.18 -34.83
N ILE A 197 -8.28 -18.39 -34.84
CA ILE A 197 -8.28 -19.28 -36.00
C ILE A 197 -9.34 -20.37 -35.79
N PRO A 198 -10.36 -20.49 -36.64
CA PRO A 198 -11.32 -21.58 -36.54
C PRO A 198 -10.69 -22.92 -36.93
N VAL A 199 -11.13 -24.00 -36.29
CA VAL A 199 -10.78 -25.38 -36.65
C VAL A 199 -11.81 -25.86 -37.66
N CYS A 200 -11.34 -26.19 -38.87
CA CYS A 200 -12.20 -26.66 -39.95
C CYS A 200 -12.75 -28.06 -39.66
N SER A 201 -13.79 -28.47 -40.41
CA SER A 201 -14.38 -29.80 -40.23
C SER A 201 -13.33 -30.91 -40.37
N GLU A 202 -13.54 -32.01 -39.64
CA GLU A 202 -12.66 -33.17 -39.72
C GLU A 202 -12.52 -33.67 -41.17
N GLY A 203 -11.28 -33.95 -41.59
CA GLY A 203 -10.96 -34.37 -42.95
C GLY A 203 -10.90 -33.26 -44.01
N CYS A 204 -11.18 -31.99 -43.66
CA CYS A 204 -11.00 -30.87 -44.58
C CYS A 204 -9.53 -30.74 -45.01
N HIS A 205 -9.28 -30.73 -46.32
CA HIS A 205 -7.92 -30.70 -46.84
C HIS A 205 -7.19 -29.41 -46.46
N ARG A 206 -6.03 -29.50 -45.79
CA ARG A 206 -5.29 -28.35 -45.23
C ARG A 206 -4.92 -27.27 -46.26
N ASP A 207 -4.48 -27.68 -47.46
CA ASP A 207 -4.04 -26.73 -48.49
C ASP A 207 -5.12 -26.33 -49.49
N ARG A 208 -6.21 -27.11 -49.59
CA ARG A 208 -7.25 -26.97 -50.64
C ARG A 208 -8.59 -26.53 -50.07
N GLY A 209 -8.79 -26.66 -48.77
CA GLY A 209 -9.92 -26.17 -48.02
C GLY A 209 -9.54 -25.02 -47.08
N TYR A 210 -10.54 -24.26 -46.64
CA TYR A 210 -10.43 -23.28 -45.56
C TYR A 210 -11.79 -23.16 -44.87
N CYS A 211 -11.83 -22.54 -43.69
CA CYS A 211 -13.07 -22.31 -42.95
C CYS A 211 -13.07 -20.92 -42.35
N ARG A 212 -14.24 -20.29 -42.29
CA ARG A 212 -14.43 -19.01 -41.59
C ARG A 212 -15.11 -19.20 -40.24
N LYS A 213 -15.80 -20.33 -40.06
CA LYS A 213 -16.40 -20.76 -38.81
C LYS A 213 -15.93 -22.17 -38.45
N PRO A 214 -15.93 -22.54 -37.16
CA PRO A 214 -15.61 -23.90 -36.75
C PRO A 214 -16.50 -24.93 -37.45
N ASN A 215 -15.95 -26.12 -37.73
CA ASN A 215 -16.66 -27.24 -38.35
C ASN A 215 -17.20 -26.98 -39.78
N GLU A 216 -16.75 -25.92 -40.45
CA GLU A 216 -17.02 -25.67 -41.87
C GLU A 216 -15.84 -26.18 -42.72
N CYS A 217 -16.08 -26.52 -43.99
CA CYS A 217 -15.01 -26.71 -44.98
C CYS A 217 -15.44 -26.10 -46.31
N ARG A 218 -14.72 -25.08 -46.76
CA ARG A 218 -14.92 -24.40 -48.04
C ARG A 218 -13.75 -24.70 -48.95
N CYS A 219 -14.03 -25.12 -50.17
CA CYS A 219 -12.99 -25.45 -51.12
C CYS A 219 -12.45 -24.21 -51.82
N LYS A 220 -11.14 -24.18 -52.03
CA LYS A 220 -10.49 -23.22 -52.93
C LYS A 220 -10.93 -23.50 -54.37
N VAL A 221 -10.85 -22.48 -55.22
CA VAL A 221 -11.23 -22.57 -56.63
C VAL A 221 -10.55 -23.75 -57.29
N GLY A 222 -11.33 -24.54 -58.04
CA GLY A 222 -10.84 -25.75 -58.71
C GLY A 222 -10.93 -27.04 -57.89
N TRP A 223 -11.33 -26.97 -56.61
CA TRP A 223 -11.57 -28.13 -55.74
C TRP A 223 -13.03 -28.19 -55.28
N TRP A 224 -13.53 -29.39 -54.98
CA TRP A 224 -14.89 -29.65 -54.51
C TRP A 224 -14.98 -30.92 -53.64
N GLY A 225 -16.22 -31.23 -53.23
CA GLY A 225 -16.54 -32.30 -52.29
C GLY A 225 -16.51 -31.83 -50.83
N LYS A 226 -17.06 -32.63 -49.91
CA LYS A 226 -17.18 -32.29 -48.47
C LYS A 226 -15.84 -31.93 -47.82
N ASN A 227 -14.76 -32.55 -48.29
CA ASN A 227 -13.41 -32.44 -47.73
C ASN A 227 -12.41 -31.74 -48.66
N CYS A 228 -12.86 -31.22 -49.82
CA CYS A 228 -12.01 -30.55 -50.82
C CYS A 228 -10.87 -31.43 -51.36
N THR A 229 -11.12 -32.73 -51.48
CA THR A 229 -10.17 -33.72 -52.01
C THR A 229 -10.33 -33.92 -53.51
N GLN A 230 -11.50 -33.59 -54.07
CA GLN A 230 -11.82 -33.79 -55.49
C GLN A 230 -11.51 -32.52 -56.28
N CYS A 231 -10.90 -32.66 -57.46
CA CYS A 231 -10.66 -31.55 -58.37
C CYS A 231 -11.79 -31.44 -59.40
N PHE A 232 -12.01 -30.23 -59.89
CA PHE A 232 -12.77 -30.04 -61.12
C PHE A 232 -11.85 -30.37 -62.31
N ALA A 233 -12.27 -31.32 -63.15
CA ALA A 233 -11.58 -31.59 -64.41
C ALA A 233 -11.79 -30.42 -65.39
N TYR A 234 -10.99 -30.35 -66.44
CA TYR A 234 -11.18 -29.34 -67.48
C TYR A 234 -12.62 -29.36 -68.03
N PRO A 235 -13.28 -28.21 -68.25
CA PRO A 235 -14.65 -28.19 -68.78
C PRO A 235 -14.75 -28.94 -70.11
N GLY A 236 -15.68 -29.90 -70.19
CA GLY A 236 -15.83 -30.76 -71.37
C GLY A 236 -14.99 -32.05 -71.33
N CYS A 237 -14.23 -32.31 -70.27
CA CYS A 237 -13.54 -33.58 -70.06
C CYS A 237 -14.56 -34.73 -69.88
N VAL A 238 -14.68 -35.62 -70.88
CA VAL A 238 -15.71 -36.67 -70.89
C VAL A 238 -15.22 -37.93 -70.19
N HIS A 239 -14.10 -38.50 -70.67
CA HIS A 239 -13.55 -39.76 -70.17
C HIS A 239 -12.17 -39.61 -69.53
N GLY A 240 -11.99 -38.56 -68.74
CA GLY A 240 -10.74 -38.30 -68.01
C GLY A 240 -10.93 -38.12 -66.49
N THR A 241 -9.81 -38.07 -65.77
CA THR A 241 -9.72 -37.68 -64.36
C THR A 241 -8.76 -36.52 -64.19
N CYS A 242 -8.66 -35.96 -63.00
CA CYS A 242 -7.74 -34.86 -62.70
C CYS A 242 -6.92 -35.19 -61.46
N ASN A 243 -5.66 -34.72 -61.41
CA ASN A 243 -4.85 -34.74 -60.19
C ASN A 243 -4.71 -33.32 -59.62
N ARG A 244 -4.71 -32.32 -60.50
CA ARG A 244 -4.83 -30.89 -60.19
C ARG A 244 -6.06 -30.31 -60.88
N PRO A 245 -6.59 -29.16 -60.41
CA PRO A 245 -7.73 -28.53 -61.04
C PRO A 245 -7.48 -28.23 -62.52
N TRP A 246 -8.52 -28.44 -63.32
CA TRP A 246 -8.56 -28.14 -64.75
C TRP A 246 -7.65 -29.00 -65.62
N GLU A 247 -7.19 -30.15 -65.10
CA GLU A 247 -6.57 -31.19 -65.91
C GLU A 247 -7.64 -32.13 -66.50
N CYS A 248 -7.30 -32.80 -67.60
CA CYS A 248 -8.07 -33.90 -68.16
C CYS A 248 -7.12 -35.05 -68.55
N ASN A 249 -6.86 -35.93 -67.59
CA ASN A 249 -6.01 -37.11 -67.75
C ASN A 249 -6.88 -38.26 -68.29
N CYS A 250 -6.74 -38.59 -69.57
CA CYS A 250 -7.61 -39.59 -70.21
C CYS A 250 -7.46 -40.97 -69.60
N LYS A 251 -8.60 -41.65 -69.41
CA LYS A 251 -8.62 -43.07 -69.07
C LYS A 251 -8.11 -43.88 -70.27
N PRO A 252 -7.56 -45.09 -70.04
CA PRO A 252 -7.13 -45.98 -71.13
C PRO A 252 -8.23 -46.15 -72.20
N GLY A 253 -7.85 -46.04 -73.48
CA GLY A 253 -8.77 -46.14 -74.63
C GLY A 253 -9.42 -44.83 -75.10
N TRP A 254 -9.12 -43.72 -74.43
CA TRP A 254 -9.61 -42.38 -74.78
C TRP A 254 -8.45 -41.44 -75.11
N GLY A 255 -8.63 -40.60 -76.12
CA GLY A 255 -7.64 -39.63 -76.59
C GLY A 255 -8.25 -38.24 -76.83
N GLY A 256 -7.40 -37.31 -77.26
CA GLY A 256 -7.76 -35.90 -77.41
C GLY A 256 -7.61 -35.10 -76.11
N MET A 257 -7.69 -33.77 -76.20
CA MET A 257 -7.52 -32.86 -75.05
C MET A 257 -8.68 -32.93 -74.04
N LEU A 258 -9.85 -33.41 -74.48
CA LEU A 258 -11.06 -33.53 -73.67
C LEU A 258 -11.44 -35.00 -73.40
N CYS A 259 -10.61 -35.96 -73.83
CA CYS A 259 -10.89 -37.39 -73.71
C CYS A 259 -12.26 -37.78 -74.30
N ASP A 260 -12.63 -37.12 -75.40
CA ASP A 260 -13.88 -37.29 -76.15
C ASP A 260 -13.69 -38.13 -77.41
N GLN A 261 -12.44 -38.42 -77.78
CA GLN A 261 -12.11 -39.24 -78.94
C GLN A 261 -11.91 -40.69 -78.49
N GLY A 262 -12.80 -41.58 -78.92
CA GLY A 262 -12.67 -43.02 -78.71
C GLY A 262 -11.55 -43.56 -79.60
N GLY A 263 -10.41 -43.89 -78.99
CA GLY A 263 -9.24 -44.40 -79.69
C GLY A 263 -8.99 -45.84 -79.28
N TYR A 264 -9.47 -46.78 -80.08
CA TYR A 264 -8.85 -48.10 -80.19
C TYR A 264 -7.36 -47.86 -80.38
N LEU A 265 -6.51 -48.56 -79.62
CA LEU A 265 -5.08 -48.62 -79.91
C LEU A 265 -4.91 -48.68 -81.44
N CYS A 266 -4.20 -47.73 -82.03
CA CYS A 266 -3.56 -47.98 -83.31
C CYS A 266 -2.53 -49.08 -83.06
N LEU A 267 -2.97 -50.34 -83.10
CA LEU A 267 -2.10 -51.44 -83.52
C LEU A 267 -1.77 -51.15 -84.98
N ASN A 268 -0.68 -50.42 -85.21
CA ASN A 268 -0.07 -50.45 -86.53
C ASN A 268 0.51 -51.86 -86.70
N ILE A 269 -0.29 -52.66 -87.39
CA ILE A 269 0.11 -53.81 -88.17
C ILE A 269 1.08 -53.29 -89.25
N ASN A 270 2.29 -53.83 -89.20
CA ASN A 270 3.31 -54.03 -90.26
C ASN A 270 3.76 -52.86 -91.14
N ASP A 271 5.07 -52.60 -91.12
CA ASP A 271 5.86 -52.40 -92.35
C ASP A 271 7.12 -53.28 -92.28
N ASN A 272 7.09 -54.34 -93.09
CA ASN A 272 8.13 -55.24 -93.63
C ASN A 272 9.40 -55.55 -92.83
#